data_AF-A0A328N7W4-F1
#
_entry.id   AF-A0A328N7W4-F1
#
_cell.length_a   1.000
_cell.length_b   1.000
_cell.length_c   1.000
_cell.angle_alpha   90.00
_cell.angle_beta   90.00
_cell.angle_gamma   90.00
#
_symmetry.space_group_name_H-M   'P 1'
#
loop_
_entity.id
_entity.type
_entity.pdbx_description
1 polymer ?
#
loop_
_entity_poly.entity_id
_entity_poly.type
_entity_poly.pdbx_seq_one_letter_code
_entity_poly.pdbx_strand_id
1 'polypeptide(L)'
;MAVRERPERTTRLLGRGLVALGCVIVALCLALMGYARTGATGTGHTWDGTGPAYLTSAVRGGTHACTITPVSGDSRTIDVPSWPSRGSHIDGRRVNPWFSGPAPVSCTDNVTFTQGWAVPLYPLVEQWLVLLAGILLTLVGLDRLGLFRHTSRYP
;
A
#
# COMPACT_ATOMS: atom_id res chain seq x y z
N MET A 1 0.15 28.93 -45.72
CA MET A 1 -0.98 28.12 -45.21
C MET A 1 -0.45 27.25 -44.09
N ALA A 2 -0.78 27.59 -42.84
CA ALA A 2 -0.29 26.87 -41.66
C ALA A 2 -1.13 25.60 -41.44
N VAL A 3 -0.46 24.45 -41.44
CA VAL A 3 -1.04 23.13 -41.13
C VAL A 3 -1.38 23.10 -39.65
N ARG A 4 -2.65 23.32 -39.31
CA ARG A 4 -3.18 23.24 -37.94
C ARG A 4 -3.49 21.78 -37.61
N GLU A 5 -2.44 20.98 -37.46
CA GLU A 5 -2.53 19.59 -37.04
C GLU A 5 -2.52 19.47 -35.50
N ARG A 6 -3.31 18.52 -34.97
CA ARG A 6 -3.15 17.84 -33.66
C ARG A 6 -3.67 18.46 -32.35
N PRO A 7 -4.94 18.86 -32.21
CA PRO A 7 -5.58 18.82 -30.90
C PRO A 7 -5.92 17.37 -30.50
N GLU A 8 -6.31 16.50 -31.46
CA GLU A 8 -6.93 15.20 -31.17
C GLU A 8 -5.93 14.06 -30.86
N ARG A 9 -4.72 14.12 -31.41
CA ARG A 9 -3.68 13.10 -31.17
C ARG A 9 -3.06 13.24 -29.78
N THR A 10 -2.87 14.49 -29.36
CA THR A 10 -2.25 14.86 -28.08
C THR A 10 -3.17 14.54 -26.90
N THR A 11 -4.48 14.76 -27.04
CA THR A 11 -5.48 14.40 -26.02
C THR A 11 -5.61 12.89 -25.84
N ARG A 12 -5.54 12.11 -26.91
CA ARG A 12 -5.56 10.63 -26.84
C ARG A 12 -4.28 10.06 -26.21
N LEU A 13 -3.11 10.63 -26.51
CA LEU A 13 -1.85 10.24 -25.87
C LEU A 13 -1.86 10.56 -24.38
N LEU A 14 -2.35 11.74 -24.00
CA LEU A 14 -2.53 12.13 -22.60
C LEU A 14 -3.51 11.17 -21.89
N GLY A 15 -4.64 10.84 -22.52
CA GLY A 15 -5.62 9.89 -21.99
C GLY A 15 -5.03 8.51 -21.74
N ARG A 16 -4.25 7.97 -22.68
CA ARG A 16 -3.52 6.69 -22.48
C ARG A 16 -2.51 6.76 -21.33
N GLY A 17 -1.78 7.86 -21.22
CA GLY A 17 -0.85 8.07 -20.11
C GLY A 17 -1.53 8.09 -18.75
N LEU A 18 -2.67 8.78 -18.64
CA LEU A 18 -3.47 8.85 -17.41
C LEU A 18 -4.06 7.49 -17.03
N VAL A 19 -4.59 6.72 -17.99
CA VAL A 19 -5.09 5.36 -17.74
C VAL A 19 -3.96 4.45 -17.28
N ALA A 20 -2.83 4.45 -17.96
CA ALA A 20 -1.69 3.61 -17.59
C ALA A 20 -1.20 3.93 -16.17
N LEU A 21 -1.02 5.22 -15.85
CA LEU A 21 -0.60 5.66 -14.53
C LEU A 21 -1.62 5.29 -13.45
N GLY A 22 -2.91 5.53 -13.71
CA GLY A 22 -3.99 5.19 -12.79
C GLY A 22 -4.06 3.69 -12.49
N CYS A 23 -3.98 2.85 -13.52
CA CYS A 23 -3.94 1.39 -13.36
C CYS A 23 -2.72 0.92 -12.58
N VAL A 24 -1.55 1.49 -12.82
CA VAL A 24 -0.32 1.16 -12.06
C VAL A 24 -0.48 1.51 -10.59
N ILE A 25 -1.02 2.69 -10.26
CA ILE A 25 -1.28 3.10 -8.88
C ILE A 25 -2.26 2.15 -8.19
N VAL A 26 -3.39 1.84 -8.85
CA VAL A 26 -4.40 0.92 -8.30
C VAL A 26 -3.82 -0.48 -8.10
N ALA A 27 -3.09 -1.00 -9.08
CA ALA A 27 -2.45 -2.32 -8.98
C ALA A 27 -1.42 -2.36 -7.85
N LEU A 28 -0.61 -1.31 -7.69
CA LEU A 28 0.38 -1.21 -6.62
C LEU A 28 -0.30 -1.14 -5.24
N CYS A 29 -1.37 -0.35 -5.09
CA CYS A 29 -2.15 -0.28 -3.86
C CYS A 29 -2.72 -1.65 -3.49
N LEU A 30 -3.37 -2.34 -4.44
CA LEU A 30 -3.96 -3.66 -4.20
C LEU A 30 -2.89 -4.72 -3.90
N ALA A 31 -1.76 -4.69 -4.62
CA ALA A 31 -0.65 -5.62 -4.41
C ALA A 31 -0.02 -5.43 -3.02
N LEU A 32 0.22 -4.20 -2.59
CA LEU A 32 0.80 -3.91 -1.28
C LEU A 32 -0.18 -4.26 -0.14
N MET A 33 -1.47 -3.92 -0.28
CA MET A 33 -2.50 -4.36 0.68
C MET A 33 -2.59 -5.88 0.77
N GLY A 34 -2.51 -6.57 -0.37
CA GLY A 34 -2.47 -8.04 -0.43
C GLY A 34 -1.21 -8.60 0.24
N TYR A 35 -0.05 -8.01 -0.02
CA TYR A 35 1.22 -8.45 0.55
C TYR A 35 1.29 -8.27 2.07
N ALA A 36 0.75 -7.16 2.61
CA ALA A 36 0.55 -6.98 4.05
C ALA A 36 -0.33 -8.08 4.68
N ARG A 37 -1.10 -8.80 3.86
CA ARG A 37 -1.97 -9.90 4.28
C ARG A 37 -1.35 -11.28 4.08
N THR A 38 -0.36 -11.41 3.21
CA THR A 38 0.34 -12.68 2.91
C THR A 38 1.74 -12.77 3.51
N GLY A 39 2.21 -11.74 4.22
CA GLY A 39 3.49 -11.84 4.92
C GLY A 39 3.46 -12.98 5.94
N ALA A 40 4.64 -13.50 6.28
CA ALA A 40 4.77 -14.67 7.13
C ALA A 40 3.96 -14.48 8.42
N THR A 41 3.00 -15.36 8.67
CA THR A 41 2.26 -15.40 9.94
C THR A 41 2.98 -16.37 10.86
N GLY A 42 3.42 -15.90 12.01
CA GLY A 42 4.11 -16.72 12.99
C GLY A 42 4.50 -15.93 14.23
N THR A 43 4.84 -16.65 15.28
CA THR A 43 5.30 -16.09 16.56
C THR A 43 6.80 -15.79 16.58
N GLY A 44 7.54 -16.13 15.52
CA GLY A 44 8.98 -15.89 15.42
C GLY A 44 9.34 -15.31 14.06
N HIS A 45 9.69 -14.03 14.02
CA HIS A 45 10.27 -13.38 12.85
C HIS A 45 11.71 -12.96 13.14
N THR A 46 12.52 -12.78 12.10
CA THR A 46 13.84 -12.19 12.23
C THR A 46 13.86 -10.86 11.49
N TRP A 47 14.13 -9.77 12.21
CA TRP A 47 14.34 -8.44 11.65
C TRP A 47 15.83 -8.24 11.40
N ASP A 48 16.22 -7.91 10.18
CA ASP A 48 17.64 -7.67 9.81
C ASP A 48 18.26 -6.40 10.43
N GLY A 49 17.45 -5.48 10.96
CA GLY A 49 17.91 -4.22 11.54
C GLY A 49 18.45 -3.21 10.52
N THR A 50 18.32 -3.46 9.21
CA THR A 50 18.87 -2.60 8.14
C THR A 50 17.92 -1.48 7.72
N GLY A 51 16.62 -1.68 7.94
CA GLY A 51 15.57 -0.78 7.50
C GLY A 51 14.32 -0.88 8.35
N PRO A 52 13.32 -0.01 8.09
CA PRO A 52 12.07 -0.03 8.81
C PRO A 52 11.31 -1.34 8.58
N ALA A 53 10.53 -1.74 9.59
CA ALA A 53 9.57 -2.82 9.50
C ALA A 53 8.13 -2.29 9.60
N TYR A 54 7.20 -3.05 9.03
CA TYR A 54 5.76 -2.83 9.13
C TYR A 54 5.11 -4.05 9.76
N LEU A 55 4.42 -3.84 10.89
CA LEU A 55 3.73 -4.89 11.62
C LEU A 55 2.22 -4.65 11.51
N THR A 56 1.48 -5.68 11.09
CA THR A 56 0.02 -5.65 11.01
C THR A 56 -0.54 -6.87 11.71
N SER A 57 -1.67 -6.72 12.42
CA SER A 57 -2.30 -7.89 13.04
C SER A 57 -3.05 -8.74 12.01
N ALA A 58 -2.90 -10.06 12.10
CA ALA A 58 -3.78 -11.00 11.38
C ALA A 58 -5.07 -11.30 12.16
N VAL A 59 -5.14 -10.87 13.42
CA VAL A 59 -6.25 -11.11 14.34
C VAL A 59 -7.10 -9.85 14.49
N ARG A 60 -8.43 -10.03 14.56
CA ARG A 60 -9.39 -8.93 14.71
C ARG A 60 -9.57 -8.58 16.18
N GLY A 61 -9.49 -7.29 16.50
CA GLY A 61 -9.77 -6.74 17.83
C GLY A 61 -8.58 -6.77 18.79
N GLY A 62 -8.49 -5.73 19.62
CA GLY A 62 -7.45 -5.58 20.65
C GLY A 62 -6.16 -4.90 20.16
N THR A 63 -5.13 -5.01 20.99
CA THR A 63 -3.76 -4.54 20.74
C THR A 63 -2.84 -5.72 20.99
N HIS A 64 -1.94 -6.01 20.06
CA HIS A 64 -1.04 -7.16 20.14
C HIS A 64 0.37 -6.70 20.48
N ALA A 65 0.99 -7.32 21.47
CA ALA A 65 2.32 -6.95 21.90
C ALA A 65 3.37 -7.77 21.14
N CYS A 66 4.33 -7.07 20.53
CA CYS A 66 5.48 -7.67 19.87
C CYS A 66 6.78 -7.25 20.55
N THR A 67 7.50 -8.22 21.10
CA THR A 67 8.81 -8.04 21.72
C THR A 67 9.91 -8.30 20.70
N ILE A 68 10.77 -7.31 20.51
CA ILE A 68 11.92 -7.36 19.60
C ILE A 68 13.17 -7.42 20.46
N THR A 69 13.93 -8.51 20.32
CA THR A 69 15.10 -8.80 21.17
C THR A 69 16.36 -8.84 20.32
N PRO A 70 16.97 -7.69 20.00
CA PRO A 70 18.18 -7.66 19.19
C PRO A 70 19.38 -8.23 19.95
N VAL A 71 20.35 -8.77 19.20
CA VAL A 71 21.64 -9.24 19.79
C VAL A 71 22.45 -8.07 20.34
N SER A 72 22.29 -6.88 19.75
CA SER A 72 22.91 -5.64 20.22
C SER A 72 21.84 -4.56 20.41
N GLY A 73 21.79 -3.95 21.60
CA GLY A 73 20.80 -2.95 21.99
C GLY A 73 19.70 -3.50 22.90
N ASP A 74 18.84 -2.59 23.37
CA ASP A 74 17.78 -2.94 24.33
C ASP A 74 16.62 -3.66 23.66
N SER A 75 16.09 -4.69 24.33
CA SER A 75 14.83 -5.31 23.95
C SER A 75 13.68 -4.32 24.16
N ARG A 76 12.75 -4.25 23.20
CA ARG A 76 11.57 -3.40 23.31
C ARG A 76 10.31 -4.15 22.93
N THR A 77 9.24 -3.88 23.68
CA THR A 77 7.88 -4.31 23.34
C THR A 77 7.16 -3.18 22.61
N ILE A 78 6.49 -3.53 21.52
CA ILE A 78 5.75 -2.60 20.67
C ILE A 78 4.32 -3.10 20.53
N ASP A 79 3.40 -2.19 20.77
CA ASP A 79 1.98 -2.41 20.53
C ASP A 79 1.67 -2.29 19.03
N VAL A 80 1.09 -3.36 18.48
CA VAL A 80 0.59 -3.45 17.11
C VAL A 80 -0.94 -3.33 17.17
N PRO A 81 -1.54 -2.32 16.52
CA PRO A 81 -2.98 -2.19 16.49
C PRO A 81 -3.59 -3.37 15.72
N SER A 82 -4.74 -3.84 16.19
CA SER A 82 -5.55 -4.78 15.42
C SER A 82 -6.31 -4.07 14.31
N TRP A 83 -6.71 -4.83 13.30
CA TRP A 83 -7.64 -4.30 12.32
C TRP A 83 -8.99 -3.97 12.96
N PRO A 84 -9.57 -2.81 12.61
CA PRO A 84 -10.84 -2.38 13.17
C PRO A 84 -11.95 -3.37 12.85
N SER A 85 -12.86 -3.54 13.81
CA SER A 85 -14.01 -4.43 13.70
C SER A 85 -14.99 -4.03 12.59
N ARG A 86 -14.93 -2.77 12.12
CA ARG A 86 -15.64 -2.27 10.94
C ARG A 86 -14.69 -1.42 10.07
N GLY A 87 -14.46 -1.86 8.84
CA GLY A 87 -13.63 -1.16 7.86
C GLY A 87 -12.75 -2.11 7.05
N SER A 88 -12.32 -1.67 5.88
CA SER A 88 -11.37 -2.39 5.02
C SER A 88 -9.92 -1.92 5.20
N HIS A 89 -9.63 -1.11 6.22
CA HIS A 89 -8.33 -0.48 6.42
C HIS A 89 -7.43 -1.37 7.26
N ILE A 90 -6.25 -1.64 6.71
CA ILE A 90 -5.13 -2.25 7.43
C ILE A 90 -4.67 -1.24 8.46
N ASP A 91 -4.82 -1.56 9.74
CA ASP A 91 -4.11 -0.83 10.78
C ASP A 91 -2.81 -1.57 11.06
N GLY A 92 -1.70 -0.89 10.81
CA GLY A 92 -0.36 -1.37 11.07
C GLY A 92 0.48 -0.32 11.75
N ARG A 93 1.60 -0.78 12.30
CA ARG A 93 2.61 0.11 12.87
C ARG A 93 3.90 -0.03 12.10
N ARG A 94 4.35 1.10 11.56
CA ARG A 94 5.73 1.25 11.09
C ARG A 94 6.66 1.44 12.27
N VAL A 95 7.77 0.71 12.27
CA VAL A 95 8.80 0.80 13.31
C VAL A 95 10.16 0.98 12.62
N ASN A 96 10.92 1.99 13.04
CA ASN A 96 12.31 2.14 12.60
C ASN A 96 13.23 1.33 13.53
N PRO A 97 14.30 0.71 13.02
CA PRO A 97 15.23 -0.03 13.85
C PRO A 97 15.98 0.95 14.79
N TRP A 98 16.16 0.55 16.05
CA TRP A 98 17.00 1.23 17.04
C TRP A 98 18.25 0.42 17.39
N PHE A 99 18.45 -0.68 16.67
CA PHE A 99 19.51 -1.66 16.84
C PHE A 99 20.14 -1.93 15.47
N SER A 100 21.26 -2.66 15.49
CA SER A 100 21.93 -3.14 14.28
C SER A 100 22.10 -4.65 14.33
N GLY A 101 21.95 -5.30 13.18
CA GLY A 101 22.02 -6.75 13.06
C GLY A 101 20.70 -7.46 13.35
N PRO A 102 20.68 -8.80 13.25
CA PRO A 102 19.45 -9.57 13.34
C PRO A 102 18.83 -9.51 14.74
N ALA A 103 17.51 -9.38 14.78
CA ALA A 103 16.71 -9.41 16.00
C ALA A 103 15.52 -10.36 15.86
N PRO A 104 15.40 -11.39 16.72
CA PRO A 104 14.15 -12.12 16.86
C PRO A 104 13.01 -11.20 17.31
N VAL A 105 11.87 -11.36 16.67
CA VAL A 105 10.61 -10.69 16.97
C VAL A 105 9.61 -11.76 17.40
N SER A 106 9.12 -11.62 18.63
CA SER A 106 8.14 -12.52 19.22
C SER A 106 6.86 -11.75 19.55
N CYS A 107 5.73 -12.23 19.06
CA CYS A 107 4.44 -11.57 19.29
C CYS A 107 3.47 -12.49 20.03
N THR A 108 2.58 -11.91 20.83
CA THR A 108 1.55 -12.65 21.57
C THR A 108 0.58 -13.36 20.64
N ASP A 109 0.30 -12.76 19.49
CA ASP A 109 -0.62 -13.24 18.48
C ASP A 109 0.03 -13.28 17.11
N ASN A 110 -0.66 -13.89 16.15
CA ASN A 110 -0.23 -13.88 14.77
C ASN A 110 -0.27 -12.45 14.22
N VAL A 111 0.92 -11.88 14.04
CA VAL A 111 1.13 -10.66 13.28
C VAL A 111 1.82 -10.98 11.97
N THR A 112 1.52 -10.20 10.96
CA THR A 112 2.28 -10.16 9.72
C THR A 112 3.45 -9.19 9.92
N PHE A 113 4.65 -9.69 9.72
CA PHE A 113 5.88 -8.90 9.79
C PHE A 113 6.43 -8.68 8.38
N THR A 114 6.50 -7.41 7.96
CA THR A 114 7.03 -7.02 6.65
C THR A 114 8.26 -6.13 6.82
N GLN A 115 9.35 -6.45 6.12
CA GLN A 115 10.58 -5.66 6.12
C GLN A 115 11.05 -5.38 4.68
N GLY A 116 11.89 -4.37 4.53
CA GLY A 116 12.53 -4.04 3.25
C GLY A 116 12.00 -2.74 2.61
N TRP A 117 12.37 -2.55 1.34
CA TRP A 117 12.21 -1.27 0.64
C TRP A 117 10.76 -0.82 0.45
N ALA A 118 9.80 -1.74 0.48
CA ALA A 118 8.38 -1.44 0.31
C ALA A 118 7.71 -0.91 1.60
N VAL A 119 8.32 -1.09 2.77
CA VAL A 119 7.76 -0.67 4.07
C VAL A 119 7.31 0.80 4.10
N PRO A 120 8.08 1.77 3.57
CA PRO A 120 7.65 3.17 3.53
C PRO A 120 6.40 3.43 2.68
N LEU A 121 6.04 2.52 1.77
CA LEU A 121 4.88 2.67 0.89
C LEU A 121 3.57 2.26 1.56
N TYR A 122 3.61 1.44 2.62
CA TYR A 122 2.40 0.92 3.29
C TYR A 122 1.48 2.02 3.83
N PRO A 123 1.98 3.01 4.60
CA PRO A 123 1.12 4.10 5.09
C PRO A 123 0.51 4.92 3.94
N LEU A 124 1.19 4.97 2.78
CA LEU A 124 0.74 5.72 1.62
C LEU A 124 -0.41 4.97 0.91
N VAL A 125 -0.28 3.67 0.71
CA VAL A 125 -1.33 2.86 0.06
C VAL A 125 -2.53 2.59 0.95
N GLU A 126 -2.36 2.63 2.26
CA GLU A 126 -3.47 2.57 3.23
C GLU A 126 -4.33 3.84 3.21
N GLN A 127 -3.80 4.97 2.74
CA GLN A 127 -4.61 6.16 2.53
C GLN A 127 -5.56 5.95 1.35
N TRP A 128 -6.86 5.87 1.66
CA TRP A 128 -7.95 5.75 0.68
C TRP A 128 -7.86 6.79 -0.45
N LEU A 129 -7.31 7.96 -0.15
CA LEU A 129 -7.07 9.03 -1.12
C LEU A 129 -6.15 8.61 -2.28
N VAL A 130 -5.16 7.76 -2.04
CA VAL A 130 -4.23 7.30 -3.09
C VAL A 130 -4.93 6.31 -4.03
N LEU A 131 -5.73 5.40 -3.48
CA LEU A 131 -6.57 4.51 -4.29
C LEU A 131 -7.60 5.31 -5.10
N LEU A 132 -8.30 6.25 -4.46
CA LEU A 132 -9.27 7.12 -5.13
C LEU A 132 -8.61 7.98 -6.21
N ALA A 133 -7.40 8.50 -5.98
CA ALA A 133 -6.64 9.23 -6.98
C ALA A 133 -6.30 8.35 -8.18
N GLY A 134 -5.87 7.09 -7.97
CA GLY A 134 -5.62 6.13 -9.03
C GLY A 134 -6.88 5.81 -9.86
N ILE A 135 -8.02 5.60 -9.19
CA ILE A 135 -9.32 5.40 -9.84
C ILE A 135 -9.71 6.64 -10.65
N LEU A 136 -9.63 7.84 -10.05
CA LEU A 136 -9.98 9.10 -10.69
C LEU A 136 -9.13 9.34 -11.94
N LEU A 137 -7.81 9.13 -11.87
CA LEU A 137 -6.90 9.25 -13.01
C LEU A 137 -7.30 8.29 -14.15
N THR A 138 -7.68 7.07 -13.80
CA THR A 138 -8.17 6.08 -14.76
C THR A 138 -9.46 6.56 -15.42
N LEU A 139 -10.44 7.04 -14.65
CA LEU A 139 -11.71 7.54 -15.15
C LEU A 139 -11.53 8.77 -16.06
N VAL A 140 -10.70 9.74 -15.65
CA VAL A 140 -10.38 10.93 -16.46
C VAL A 140 -9.66 10.52 -17.75
N GLY A 141 -8.74 9.55 -17.69
CA GLY A 141 -8.07 9.03 -18.87
C GLY A 141 -9.05 8.35 -19.85
N LEU A 142 -9.99 7.56 -19.34
CA LEU A 142 -11.04 6.90 -20.13
C LEU A 142 -12.01 7.92 -20.77
N ASP A 143 -12.40 8.97 -20.04
CA ASP A 143 -13.21 10.07 -20.59
C ASP A 143 -12.50 10.78 -21.75
N ARG A 144 -11.21 11.08 -21.59
CA ARG A 144 -10.36 11.69 -22.63
C ARG A 144 -10.19 10.80 -23.86
N LEU A 145 -10.36 9.49 -23.72
CA LEU A 145 -10.37 8.53 -24.83
C LEU A 145 -11.74 8.44 -25.53
N GLY A 146 -12.76 9.12 -25.01
CA GLY A 146 -14.10 9.17 -25.59
C GLY A 146 -14.97 7.96 -25.24
N LEU A 147 -14.57 7.14 -24.26
CA LEU A 147 -15.30 5.92 -23.87
C LEU A 147 -16.62 6.20 -23.14
N PHE A 148 -16.80 7.37 -22.53
CA PHE A 148 -18.03 7.78 -21.85
C PHE A 148 -18.94 8.67 -22.70
N ARG A 149 -18.60 8.94 -23.96
CA ARG A 149 -19.52 9.59 -24.89
C ARG A 149 -20.60 8.59 -25.26
N HIS A 150 -21.62 8.49 -24.39
CA HIS A 150 -22.89 7.91 -24.76
C HIS A 150 -23.35 8.59 -26.04
N THR A 151 -23.49 7.78 -27.07
CA THR A 151 -24.30 8.07 -28.23
C THR A 151 -25.71 8.37 -27.73
N SER A 152 -26.02 9.63 -27.44
CA SER A 152 -27.39 10.11 -27.36
C SER A 152 -27.95 10.13 -28.79
N ARG A 153 -28.10 8.94 -29.38
CA ARG A 153 -29.07 8.73 -30.45
C ARG A 153 -30.36 8.36 -29.75
N TYR A 154 -31.05 9.35 -29.22
CA TYR A 154 -32.50 9.23 -29.14
C TYR A 154 -33.05 9.69 -30.50
N PRO A 155 -33.91 8.88 -31.14
CA PRO A 155 -34.56 9.22 -32.41
C PRO A 155 -35.53 10.40 -32.28
#